data_AF-A0A350JIX1-F1
#
_entry.id   AF-A0A350JIX1-F1
#
_cell.length_a   1.000
_cell.length_b   1.000
_cell.length_c   1.000
_cell.angle_alpha   90.00
_cell.angle_beta   90.00
_cell.angle_gamma   90.00
#
_symmetry.space_group_name_H-M   'P 1'
#
loop_
_entity.id
_entity.type
_entity.pdbx_description
1 polymer ?
#
loop_
_entity_poly.entity_id
_entity_poly.type
_entity_poly.pdbx_seq_one_letter_code
_entity_poly.pdbx_strand_id
1 'polypeptide(L)'
;MRSALVAILLSISLVTLGQNLVPNPQFEDHTSCDFSISTFDHCSNWFLKKGSADFYHACDSSGADGTNVPTNSNNGSQNSLSGEGMIGFFASERIYGPDIREYVHVRLLQKLDSGQNYYVQFYVNLNESSH
;
A
#
# COMPACT_ATOMS: atom_id res chain seq x y z
N MET A 1 31.77 29.80 16.49
CA MET A 1 30.50 29.71 15.74
C MET A 1 30.63 28.86 14.46
N ARG A 2 31.56 29.16 13.55
CA ARG A 2 31.79 28.36 12.33
C ARG A 2 32.12 26.87 12.61
N SER A 3 32.98 26.59 13.57
CA SER A 3 33.37 25.21 13.93
C SER A 3 32.23 24.40 14.58
N ALA A 4 31.30 25.07 15.27
CA ALA A 4 30.12 24.43 15.86
C ALA A 4 29.08 24.08 14.79
N LEU A 5 28.89 24.94 13.79
CA LEU A 5 28.05 24.69 12.62
C LEU A 5 28.54 23.48 11.81
N VAL A 6 29.85 23.35 11.61
CA VAL A 6 30.46 22.20 10.94
C VAL A 6 30.24 20.91 11.74
N ALA A 7 30.42 20.95 13.06
CA ALA A 7 30.17 19.79 13.92
C ALA A 7 28.70 19.34 13.95
N ILE A 8 27.75 20.29 13.90
CA ILE A 8 26.30 20.01 13.82
C ILE A 8 25.95 19.37 12.47
N LEU A 9 26.51 19.85 11.36
CA LEU A 9 26.28 19.27 10.04
C LEU A 9 26.84 17.83 9.91
N LEU A 10 28.02 17.57 10.48
CA LEU A 10 28.65 16.24 10.52
C LEU A 10 27.91 15.22 11.41
N SER A 11 27.22 15.69 12.45
CA SER A 11 26.45 14.82 13.36
C SER A 11 25.08 14.45 12.79
N ILE A 12 24.48 15.30 11.95
CA ILE A 12 23.22 14.99 11.24
C ILE A 12 23.43 13.89 10.17
N SER A 13 24.59 13.85 9.51
CA SER A 13 24.91 12.82 8.51
C SER A 13 25.10 11.40 9.05
N LEU A 14 25.24 11.23 10.37
CA LEU A 14 25.42 9.92 11.02
C LEU A 14 24.09 9.25 11.40
N VAL A 15 22.96 9.95 11.26
CA VAL A 15 21.63 9.36 11.45
C VAL A 15 21.17 8.78 10.11
N THR A 16 21.69 7.62 9.73
CA THR A 16 21.17 6.88 8.58
C THR A 16 19.87 6.18 8.99
N LEU A 17 18.74 6.87 8.85
CA LEU A 17 17.45 6.19 8.73
C LEU A 17 17.49 5.42 7.41
N GLY A 18 17.27 4.10 7.46
CA GLY A 18 17.06 3.32 6.25
C GLY A 18 15.89 3.94 5.48
N GLN A 19 16.11 4.34 4.23
CA GLN A 19 15.06 4.88 3.38
C GLN A 19 14.09 3.75 3.04
N ASN A 20 12.79 4.01 3.14
CA ASN A 20 11.81 3.05 2.66
C ASN A 20 12.00 2.87 1.15
N LEU A 21 12.32 1.65 0.72
CA LEU A 21 12.57 1.35 -0.68
C LEU A 21 11.28 1.21 -1.50
N VAL A 22 10.14 1.13 -0.82
CA VAL A 22 8.82 1.01 -1.42
C VAL A 22 8.30 2.41 -1.77
N PRO A 23 8.09 2.73 -3.06
CA PRO A 23 7.36 3.94 -3.44
C PRO A 23 5.89 3.81 -3.04
N ASN A 24 5.25 4.95 -2.70
CA ASN A 24 3.85 5.00 -2.27
C ASN A 24 3.49 3.93 -1.21
N PRO A 25 4.22 3.84 -0.07
CA PRO A 25 4.10 2.73 0.87
C PRO A 25 2.79 2.72 1.66
N GLN A 26 2.04 3.82 1.64
CA GLN A 26 0.77 3.98 2.34
C GLN A 26 -0.44 4.07 1.38
N PHE A 27 -0.22 3.93 0.07
CA PHE A 27 -1.27 3.96 -0.96
C PHE A 27 -2.01 5.30 -1.08
N GLU A 28 -1.36 6.40 -0.73
CA GLU A 28 -1.93 7.77 -0.79
C GLU A 28 -1.78 8.42 -2.17
N ASP A 29 -0.81 7.98 -2.97
CA ASP A 29 -0.60 8.50 -4.33
C ASP A 29 -1.46 7.71 -5.33
N HIS A 30 -2.28 8.44 -6.09
CA HIS A 30 -3.23 7.88 -7.05
C HIS A 30 -3.39 8.80 -8.27
N THR A 31 -3.85 8.24 -9.40
CA THR A 31 -3.99 8.98 -10.67
C THR A 31 -5.41 9.48 -10.97
N SER A 32 -6.42 8.99 -10.24
CA SER A 32 -7.83 9.35 -10.39
C SER A 32 -8.57 9.20 -9.05
N CYS A 33 -9.79 9.72 -8.92
CA CYS A 33 -10.73 9.40 -7.83
C CYS A 33 -11.97 8.65 -8.30
N ASP A 34 -12.03 8.33 -9.61
CA ASP A 34 -13.10 7.52 -10.20
C ASP A 34 -12.74 6.04 -10.00
N PHE A 35 -12.96 5.52 -8.80
CA PHE A 35 -12.69 4.12 -8.48
C PHE A 35 -13.92 3.25 -8.71
N SER A 36 -13.68 2.02 -9.15
CA SER A 36 -14.65 0.93 -9.12
C SER A 36 -13.97 -0.33 -8.59
N ILE A 37 -14.76 -1.35 -8.30
CA ILE A 37 -14.20 -2.67 -7.99
C ILE A 37 -13.25 -3.10 -9.11
N SER A 38 -12.09 -3.65 -8.72
CA SER A 38 -11.02 -4.12 -9.60
C SER A 38 -10.28 -3.06 -10.43
N THR A 39 -10.44 -1.76 -10.16
CA THR A 39 -9.61 -0.69 -10.78
C THR A 39 -8.36 -0.39 -9.94
N PHE A 40 -7.48 -1.38 -9.83
CA PHE A 40 -6.22 -1.22 -9.09
C PHE A 40 -5.20 -0.30 -9.78
N ASP A 41 -5.35 -0.10 -11.09
CA ASP A 41 -4.46 0.68 -11.95
C ASP A 41 -4.37 2.16 -11.58
N HIS A 42 -5.31 2.68 -10.78
CA HIS A 42 -5.24 4.02 -10.23
C HIS A 42 -4.29 4.17 -9.03
N CYS A 43 -3.81 3.06 -8.43
CA CYS A 43 -2.85 3.12 -7.34
C CYS A 43 -1.42 3.34 -7.86
N SER A 44 -0.88 4.55 -7.68
CA SER A 44 0.42 4.92 -8.25
C SER A 44 1.54 3.99 -7.75
N ASN A 45 2.42 3.56 -8.66
CA ASN A 45 3.59 2.69 -8.45
C ASN A 45 3.30 1.20 -8.18
N TRP A 46 2.09 0.86 -7.77
CA TRP A 46 1.67 -0.51 -7.50
C TRP A 46 0.97 -1.11 -8.73
N PHE A 47 1.07 -2.42 -8.91
CA PHE A 47 0.44 -3.10 -10.04
C PHE A 47 0.09 -4.55 -9.73
N LEU A 48 -0.85 -5.10 -10.48
CA LEU A 48 -1.26 -6.50 -10.36
C LEU A 48 -0.43 -7.39 -11.28
N LYS A 49 0.07 -8.50 -10.73
CA LYS A 49 0.63 -9.59 -11.54
C LYS A 49 -0.39 -10.68 -11.86
N LYS A 50 -1.36 -10.86 -10.96
CA LYS A 50 -2.46 -11.81 -11.05
C LYS A 50 -3.57 -11.37 -10.10
N GLY A 51 -4.82 -11.53 -10.51
CA GLY A 51 -5.99 -11.20 -9.72
C GLY A 51 -6.64 -9.89 -10.14
N SER A 52 -7.54 -9.44 -9.30
CA SER A 52 -8.40 -8.27 -9.42
C SER A 52 -8.49 -7.55 -8.07
N ALA A 53 -7.36 -7.42 -7.39
CA ALA A 53 -7.29 -6.75 -6.09
C ALA A 53 -7.85 -5.33 -6.20
N ASP A 54 -8.36 -4.82 -5.09
CA ASP A 54 -9.06 -3.55 -5.05
C ASP A 54 -8.18 -2.47 -4.42
N PHE A 55 -8.30 -1.27 -4.95
CA PHE A 55 -7.74 -0.06 -4.35
C PHE A 55 -8.88 0.74 -3.73
N TYR A 56 -8.72 1.11 -2.46
CA TYR A 56 -9.69 1.88 -1.69
C TYR A 56 -9.07 3.22 -1.31
N HIS A 57 -9.80 4.31 -1.50
CA HIS A 57 -9.32 5.63 -1.09
C HIS A 57 -10.48 6.58 -0.77
N ALA A 58 -10.30 7.45 0.21
CA ALA A 58 -11.37 8.34 0.70
C ALA A 58 -11.87 9.36 -0.35
N CYS A 59 -11.10 9.62 -1.39
CA CYS A 59 -11.45 10.60 -2.43
C CYS A 59 -12.53 10.12 -3.42
N ASP A 60 -12.89 8.83 -3.42
CA ASP A 60 -14.05 8.34 -4.17
C ASP A 60 -15.35 8.82 -3.54
N SER A 61 -15.76 10.01 -3.97
CA SER A 61 -16.99 10.66 -3.50
C SER A 61 -18.28 9.95 -3.94
N SER A 62 -18.22 9.01 -4.89
CA SER A 62 -19.39 8.29 -5.36
C SER A 62 -19.86 7.26 -4.33
N GLY A 63 -18.90 6.58 -3.68
CA GLY A 63 -19.14 5.47 -2.77
C GLY A 63 -19.94 4.32 -3.39
N ALA A 64 -20.19 4.35 -4.71
CA ALA A 64 -21.20 3.54 -5.37
C ALA A 64 -20.80 2.06 -5.43
N ASP A 65 -19.50 1.81 -5.54
CA ASP A 65 -18.92 0.47 -5.67
C ASP A 65 -18.28 -0.02 -4.36
N GLY A 66 -18.43 0.74 -3.26
CA GLY A 66 -17.83 0.39 -1.98
C GLY A 66 -16.30 0.48 -1.99
N THR A 67 -15.72 1.35 -2.83
CA THR A 67 -14.27 1.61 -2.92
C THR A 67 -13.81 2.81 -2.08
N ASN A 68 -14.73 3.46 -1.36
CA ASN A 68 -14.44 4.60 -0.49
C ASN A 68 -14.13 4.16 0.95
N VAL A 69 -13.01 4.58 1.51
CA VAL A 69 -12.68 4.35 2.93
C VAL A 69 -13.63 5.13 3.88
N PRO A 70 -14.32 4.47 4.83
CA PRO A 70 -14.03 3.12 5.34
C PRO A 70 -14.87 1.99 4.76
N THR A 71 -15.84 2.27 3.89
CA THR A 71 -16.67 1.22 3.28
C THR A 71 -15.84 0.37 2.32
N ASN A 72 -15.85 -0.95 2.49
CA ASN A 72 -15.25 -1.84 1.50
C ASN A 72 -16.33 -2.60 0.73
N SER A 73 -15.99 -3.01 -0.50
CA SER A 73 -16.84 -3.88 -1.30
C SER A 73 -17.01 -5.21 -0.52
N ASN A 74 -18.25 -5.72 -0.47
CA ASN A 74 -18.71 -6.87 0.35
C ASN A 74 -19.26 -6.57 1.77
N ASN A 75 -19.78 -5.36 2.00
CA ASN A 75 -20.48 -4.96 3.25
C ASN A 75 -19.58 -4.92 4.52
N GLY A 76 -18.26 -4.87 4.36
CA GLY A 76 -17.33 -4.62 5.46
C GLY A 76 -17.03 -3.13 5.65
N SER A 77 -16.36 -2.79 6.74
CA SER A 77 -16.01 -1.40 7.05
C SER A 77 -14.65 -1.34 7.75
N GLN A 78 -13.63 -0.89 7.01
CA GLN A 78 -12.27 -0.78 7.50
C GLN A 78 -11.75 0.66 7.32
N ASN A 79 -11.29 1.27 8.42
CA ASN A 79 -10.51 2.52 8.33
C ASN A 79 -9.08 2.21 7.84
N SER A 80 -8.50 3.14 7.08
CA SER A 80 -7.08 3.10 6.73
C SER A 80 -6.23 3.10 8.00
N LEU A 81 -5.09 2.41 7.97
CA LEU A 81 -4.13 2.44 9.09
C LEU A 81 -3.63 3.87 9.34
N SER A 82 -3.41 4.60 8.25
CA SER A 82 -2.91 5.96 8.19
C SER A 82 -3.36 6.57 6.87
N GLY A 83 -3.57 7.89 6.83
CA GLY A 83 -3.95 8.58 5.59
C GLY A 83 -5.33 8.16 5.11
N GLU A 84 -5.53 8.12 3.81
CA GLU A 84 -6.82 7.94 3.14
C GLU A 84 -6.88 6.68 2.26
N GLY A 85 -5.75 6.01 2.03
CA GLY A 85 -5.62 4.87 1.13
C GLY A 85 -5.46 3.51 1.81
N MET A 86 -5.94 2.45 1.13
CA MET A 86 -5.58 1.06 1.41
C MET A 86 -5.81 0.17 0.19
N ILE A 87 -5.38 -1.09 0.27
CA ILE A 87 -5.67 -2.11 -0.74
C ILE A 87 -6.34 -3.33 -0.09
N GLY A 88 -7.20 -4.00 -0.84
CA GLY A 88 -7.77 -5.30 -0.49
C GLY A 88 -7.40 -6.34 -1.52
N PHE A 89 -7.11 -7.57 -1.09
CA PHE A 89 -6.74 -8.65 -1.99
C PHE A 89 -7.08 -10.02 -1.39
N PHE A 90 -7.33 -11.01 -2.24
CA PHE A 90 -7.51 -12.39 -1.81
C PHE A 90 -6.16 -13.07 -1.59
N ALA A 91 -5.80 -13.28 -0.31
CA ALA A 91 -4.66 -14.11 0.08
C ALA A 91 -4.95 -15.62 -0.07
N SER A 92 -6.21 -16.01 0.12
CA SER A 92 -6.78 -17.33 -0.16
C SER A 92 -8.30 -17.20 -0.16
N GLU A 93 -8.96 -17.65 -1.21
CA GLU A 93 -10.42 -17.69 -1.36
C GLU A 93 -10.76 -19.05 -1.99
N ARG A 94 -11.71 -19.78 -1.41
CA ARG A 94 -12.04 -21.16 -1.81
C ARG A 94 -13.53 -21.46 -1.89
N ILE A 95 -14.40 -20.47 -1.75
CA ILE A 95 -15.86 -20.64 -1.63
C ILE A 95 -16.44 -21.14 -2.96
N TYR A 96 -15.91 -20.70 -4.10
CA TYR A 96 -16.50 -20.99 -5.42
C TYR A 96 -15.61 -21.82 -6.36
N GLY A 97 -14.49 -22.38 -5.90
CA GLY A 97 -13.65 -23.23 -6.75
C GLY A 97 -12.20 -23.40 -6.27
N PRO A 98 -11.22 -23.47 -7.20
CA PRO A 98 -9.81 -23.59 -6.84
C PRO A 98 -9.35 -22.35 -6.07
N ASP A 99 -8.37 -22.53 -5.17
CA ASP A 99 -7.82 -21.46 -4.33
C ASP A 99 -7.41 -20.23 -5.15
N ILE A 100 -8.18 -19.16 -5.04
CA ILE A 100 -7.91 -17.89 -5.71
C ILE A 100 -6.91 -17.10 -4.87
N ARG A 101 -5.88 -16.59 -5.56
CA ARG A 101 -4.80 -15.79 -4.96
C ARG A 101 -4.46 -14.63 -5.85
N GLU A 102 -4.30 -13.48 -5.22
CA GLU A 102 -3.95 -12.23 -5.88
C GLU A 102 -2.57 -11.78 -5.45
N TYR A 103 -1.85 -11.17 -6.39
CA TYR A 103 -0.47 -10.77 -6.17
C TYR A 103 -0.26 -9.34 -6.62
N VAL A 104 -0.29 -8.45 -5.64
CA VAL A 104 0.03 -7.03 -5.76
C VAL A 104 1.55 -6.87 -5.69
N HIS A 105 2.11 -6.06 -6.60
CA HIS A 105 3.54 -5.86 -6.75
C HIS A 105 3.89 -4.38 -6.78
N VAL A 106 5.13 -4.09 -6.39
CA VAL A 106 5.73 -2.77 -6.48
C VAL A 106 7.18 -2.91 -6.92
N ARG A 107 7.65 -1.98 -7.75
CA ARG A 107 9.07 -1.89 -8.07
C ARG A 107 9.74 -1.01 -7.03
N LEU A 108 10.76 -1.54 -6.37
CA LEU A 108 11.55 -0.77 -5.41
C LEU A 108 12.29 0.39 -6.08
N LEU A 109 12.46 1.47 -5.34
CA LEU A 109 13.16 2.69 -5.77
C LEU A 109 14.63 2.43 -6.15
N GLN A 110 15.24 1.40 -5.57
CA GLN A 110 16.60 0.98 -5.87
C GLN A 110 16.72 -0.55 -5.92
N LYS A 111 17.77 -1.04 -6.56
CA LYS A 111 18.11 -2.46 -6.55
C LYS A 111 18.58 -2.88 -5.15
N LEU A 112 18.32 -4.13 -4.80
CA LEU A 112 18.89 -4.72 -3.59
C LEU A 112 20.36 -5.06 -3.83
N ASP A 113 21.20 -4.73 -2.85
CA ASP A 113 22.62 -5.02 -2.85
C ASP A 113 22.88 -6.42 -2.30
N SER A 114 23.86 -7.10 -2.88
CA SER A 114 24.24 -8.45 -2.43
C SER A 114 24.82 -8.41 -1.01
N GLY A 115 24.47 -9.41 -0.20
CA GLY A 115 24.96 -9.54 1.18
C GLY A 115 24.35 -8.56 2.18
N GLN A 116 23.34 -7.77 1.79
CA GLN A 116 22.60 -6.89 2.69
C GLN A 116 21.33 -7.55 3.22
N ASN A 117 20.97 -7.21 4.45
CA ASN A 117 19.70 -7.61 5.05
C ASN A 117 18.67 -6.49 4.87
N TYR A 118 17.47 -6.85 4.43
CA TYR A 118 16.35 -5.94 4.26
C TYR A 118 15.20 -6.36 5.16
N TYR A 119 14.54 -5.37 5.77
CA TYR A 119 13.36 -5.59 6.60
C TYR A 119 12.12 -5.20 5.80
N VAL A 120 11.15 -6.11 5.75
CA VAL A 120 9.85 -5.87 5.13
C VAL A 120 8.80 -5.92 6.23
N GLN A 121 7.95 -4.91 6.28
CA GLN A 121 6.81 -4.83 7.18
C GLN A 121 5.60 -4.29 6.42
N PHE A 122 4.44 -4.86 6.70
CA PHE A 122 3.15 -4.38 6.25
C PHE A 122 2.10 -4.75 7.29
N TYR A 123 0.98 -4.05 7.27
CA TYR A 123 -0.14 -4.28 8.17
C TYR A 123 -1.27 -4.93 7.38
N VAL A 124 -1.95 -5.88 8.01
CA VAL A 124 -3.10 -6.58 7.42
C VAL A 124 -4.25 -6.57 8.41
N ASN A 125 -5.46 -6.44 7.89
CA ASN A 125 -6.66 -6.78 8.64
C ASN A 125 -7.50 -7.77 7.83
N LEU A 126 -8.19 -8.66 8.53
CA LEU A 126 -9.08 -9.62 7.92
C LEU A 126 -10.40 -8.92 7.59
N ASN A 127 -10.90 -9.07 6.35
CA ASN A 127 -12.21 -8.55 5.99
C ASN A 127 -13.30 -9.31 6.76
N GLU A 128 -14.35 -8.62 7.19
CA GLU A 128 -15.43 -9.14 8.02
C GLU A 128 -16.20 -10.29 7.36
N SER A 129 -16.20 -10.33 6.03
CA SER A 129 -16.82 -11.40 5.24
C SER A 129 -15.88 -12.61 5.00
N SER A 130 -14.63 -12.55 5.47
CA SER A 130 -13.68 -13.67 5.31
C SER A 130 -13.96 -14.79 6.31
N HIS A 131 -13.89 -16.04 5.84
CA HIS A 131 -14.19 -17.27 6.59
C HIS A 131 -12.95 -18.07 7.00
#